data_AF-F8GCK3-F1
#
_entry.id   AF-F8GCK3-F1
#
_cell.length_a   1.000
_cell.length_b   1.000
_cell.length_c   1.000
_cell.angle_alpha   90.00
_cell.angle_beta   90.00
_cell.angle_gamma   90.00
#
_symmetry.space_group_name_H-M   'P 1'
#
loop_
_entity.id
_entity.type
_entity.pdbx_description
1 polymer ?
#
loop_
_entity_poly.entity_id
_entity_poly.type
_entity_poly.pdbx_seq_one_letter_code
_entity_poly.pdbx_strand_id
1 'polypeptide(L)'
;MIRKILSAGLILFALSASAAENEQAVQQHKAYSDAQVLGRCAGFLSFMSQLYAAQNQLIQAKDAALKSNSWRIATMGALLAADWRSENLASTADSIYEGAITSWRARLESADPDLSFSLNQESKFCLSHNQSQEIYREFLKRIANQTQN
;
A
#
# COMPACT_ATOMS: atom_id res chain seq x y z
N MET A 1 -28.74 -36.35 53.03
CA MET A 1 -27.75 -35.26 53.04
C MET A 1 -27.31 -35.00 51.61
N ILE A 2 -27.63 -33.82 51.09
CA ILE A 2 -27.33 -33.37 49.72
C ILE A 2 -25.97 -32.67 49.73
N ARG A 3 -25.06 -33.02 48.82
CA ARG A 3 -24.01 -32.10 48.33
C ARG A 3 -23.88 -32.20 46.81
N LYS A 4 -24.47 -31.20 46.14
CA LYS A 4 -24.09 -30.68 44.83
C LYS A 4 -22.77 -29.93 44.97
N ILE A 5 -21.90 -29.98 43.97
CA ILE A 5 -21.12 -28.86 43.36
C ILE A 5 -20.87 -29.35 41.91
N LEU A 6 -21.77 -29.12 40.96
CA LEU A 6 -21.81 -27.96 40.05
C LEU A 6 -20.46 -27.65 39.39
N SER A 7 -20.32 -28.22 38.20
CA SER A 7 -19.41 -27.86 37.11
C SER A 7 -19.43 -26.35 36.89
N ALA A 8 -18.31 -25.69 37.16
CA ALA A 8 -18.11 -24.28 36.87
C ALA A 8 -16.76 -24.12 36.17
N GLY A 9 -16.75 -23.39 35.06
CA GLY A 9 -15.53 -22.81 34.50
C GLY A 9 -15.07 -23.36 33.15
N LEU A 10 -15.98 -23.48 32.18
CA LEU A 10 -15.61 -23.65 30.76
C LEU A 10 -16.27 -22.55 29.93
N ILE A 11 -16.08 -21.29 30.32
CA ILE A 11 -16.48 -20.10 29.54
C ILE A 11 -15.43 -19.01 29.75
N LEU A 12 -14.27 -19.15 29.12
CA LEU A 12 -13.28 -18.07 28.99
C LEU A 12 -12.56 -18.04 27.63
N PHE A 13 -12.88 -18.97 26.71
CA PHE A 13 -12.23 -19.07 25.39
C PHE A 13 -12.97 -18.38 24.23
N ALA A 14 -14.23 -17.96 24.40
CA ALA A 14 -15.01 -17.38 23.30
C ALA A 14 -14.78 -15.87 23.08
N LEU A 15 -14.37 -15.13 24.12
CA LEU A 15 -14.15 -13.68 24.03
C LEU A 15 -12.86 -13.32 23.29
N SER A 16 -11.80 -14.12 23.43
CA SER A 16 -10.50 -13.87 22.78
C SER A 16 -10.53 -14.12 21.27
N ALA A 17 -11.31 -15.11 20.80
CA ALA A 17 -11.44 -15.39 19.38
C ALA A 17 -12.11 -14.23 18.63
N SER A 18 -13.23 -13.71 19.16
CA SER A 18 -13.94 -12.58 18.53
C SER A 18 -13.14 -11.27 18.52
N ALA A 19 -12.30 -11.05 19.54
CA ALA A 19 -11.42 -9.89 19.60
C ALA A 19 -10.25 -10.00 18.61
N ALA A 20 -9.66 -11.19 18.48
CA ALA A 20 -8.57 -11.46 17.53
C ALA A 20 -9.05 -11.41 16.07
N GLU A 21 -10.25 -11.93 15.78
CA GLU A 21 -10.87 -11.85 14.44
C GLU A 21 -11.14 -10.39 14.04
N ASN A 22 -11.62 -9.56 14.98
CA ASN A 22 -11.87 -8.15 14.72
C ASN A 22 -10.55 -7.38 14.50
N GLU A 23 -9.50 -7.69 15.26
CA GLU A 23 -8.18 -7.10 15.07
C GLU A 23 -7.55 -7.49 13.73
N GLN A 24 -7.68 -8.75 13.31
CA GLN A 24 -7.22 -9.24 12.01
C GLN A 24 -7.94 -8.54 10.86
N ALA A 25 -9.27 -8.39 10.93
CA ALA A 25 -10.03 -7.67 9.91
C ALA A 25 -9.60 -6.20 9.78
N VAL A 26 -9.32 -5.53 10.91
CA VAL A 26 -8.80 -4.15 10.91
C VAL A 26 -7.41 -4.08 10.27
N GLN A 27 -6.53 -5.04 10.54
CA GLN A 27 -5.19 -5.09 9.95
C GLN A 27 -5.25 -5.36 8.44
N GLN A 28 -6.09 -6.30 7.99
CA GLN A 28 -6.31 -6.58 6.57
C GLN A 28 -6.86 -5.36 5.84
N HIS A 29 -7.82 -4.65 6.44
CA HIS A 29 -8.37 -3.43 5.85
C HIS A 29 -7.30 -2.34 5.69
N LYS A 30 -6.45 -2.14 6.70
CA LYS A 30 -5.33 -1.19 6.62
C LYS A 30 -4.35 -1.58 5.52
N ALA A 31 -3.99 -2.87 5.43
CA ALA A 31 -3.08 -3.36 4.40
C ALA A 31 -3.65 -3.16 2.98
N TYR A 32 -4.96 -3.37 2.79
CA TYR A 32 -5.60 -3.08 1.51
C TYR A 32 -5.62 -1.59 1.18
N SER A 33 -5.90 -0.73 2.17
CA SER A 33 -5.81 0.72 2.00
C SER A 33 -4.39 1.15 1.60
N ASP A 34 -3.36 0.57 2.22
CA ASP A 34 -1.96 0.82 1.87
C ASP A 34 -1.66 0.38 0.44
N ALA A 35 -2.18 -0.79 0.01
CA ALA A 35 -2.03 -1.24 -1.37
C ALA A 35 -2.63 -0.25 -2.38
N GLN A 36 -3.80 0.31 -2.10
CA GLN A 36 -4.43 1.32 -2.96
C GLN A 36 -3.55 2.57 -3.10
N VAL A 37 -2.99 3.06 -1.99
CA VAL A 37 -2.10 4.22 -1.97
C VAL A 37 -0.81 3.95 -2.75
N LEU A 38 -0.17 2.80 -2.50
CA LEU A 38 1.07 2.40 -3.16
C LEU A 38 0.87 2.24 -4.67
N GLY A 39 -0.22 1.59 -5.09
CA GLY A 39 -0.53 1.37 -6.49
C GLY A 39 -0.87 2.67 -7.22
N ARG A 40 -1.64 3.56 -6.57
CA ARG A 40 -1.94 4.91 -7.09
C ARG A 40 -0.65 5.69 -7.37
N CYS A 41 0.25 5.74 -6.39
CA CYS A 41 1.49 6.48 -6.53
C CYS A 41 2.48 5.79 -7.49
N ALA A 42 2.46 4.46 -7.59
CA ALA A 42 3.20 3.74 -8.63
C ALA A 42 2.73 4.20 -10.03
N GLY A 43 1.42 4.24 -10.26
CA GLY A 43 0.85 4.69 -11.53
C GLY A 43 1.15 6.17 -11.82
N PHE A 44 1.03 7.04 -10.82
CA PHE A 44 1.43 8.45 -10.94
C PHE A 44 2.90 8.60 -11.36
N LEU A 45 3.84 7.89 -10.71
CA LEU A 45 5.26 7.94 -11.06
C LEU A 45 5.54 7.43 -12.48
N SER A 46 4.79 6.43 -12.95
CA SER A 46 4.87 5.95 -14.33
C SER A 46 4.38 7.00 -15.33
N PHE A 47 3.26 7.66 -15.01
CA PHE A 47 2.79 8.79 -15.80
C PHE A 47 3.84 9.92 -15.86
N MET A 48 4.43 10.29 -14.71
CA MET A 48 5.49 11.29 -14.68
C MET A 48 6.72 10.86 -15.49
N SER A 49 7.09 9.58 -15.47
CA SER A 49 8.16 9.03 -16.31
C SER A 49 7.89 9.29 -17.80
N GLN A 50 6.66 9.02 -18.25
CA GLN A 50 6.25 9.27 -19.64
C GLN A 50 6.27 10.76 -19.99
N LEU A 51 5.80 11.63 -19.08
CA LEU A 51 5.87 13.08 -19.26
C LEU A 51 7.30 13.59 -19.36
N TYR A 52 8.21 13.09 -18.51
CA TYR A 52 9.62 13.46 -18.57
C TYR A 52 10.28 12.99 -19.86
N ALA A 53 9.97 11.77 -20.31
CA ALA A 53 10.47 11.24 -21.57
C ALA A 53 10.00 12.10 -22.76
N ALA A 54 8.73 12.49 -22.79
CA ALA A 54 8.17 13.37 -23.82
C ALA A 54 8.83 14.76 -23.84
N GLN A 55 9.34 15.23 -22.69
CA GLN A 55 10.09 16.49 -22.54
C GLN A 55 11.61 16.32 -22.75
N ASN A 56 12.07 15.15 -23.22
CA ASN A 56 13.49 14.82 -23.38
C ASN A 56 14.31 14.87 -22.08
N GLN A 57 13.66 14.69 -20.92
CA GLN A 57 14.27 14.64 -19.59
C GLN A 57 14.54 13.17 -19.20
N LEU A 58 15.47 12.53 -19.91
CA LEU A 58 15.65 11.07 -19.86
C LEU A 58 16.11 10.54 -18.49
N ILE A 59 16.90 11.32 -17.73
CA ILE A 59 17.37 10.92 -16.40
C ILE A 59 16.18 10.87 -15.43
N GLN A 60 15.35 11.92 -15.44
CA GLN A 60 14.15 12.03 -14.62
C GLN A 60 13.13 10.95 -15.01
N ALA A 61 12.98 10.67 -16.31
CA ALA A 61 12.12 9.60 -16.80
C ALA A 61 12.55 8.24 -16.23
N LYS A 62 13.85 7.93 -16.30
CA LYS A 62 14.40 6.66 -15.78
C LYS A 62 14.26 6.54 -14.26
N ASP A 63 14.54 7.60 -13.52
CA ASP A 63 14.38 7.65 -12.07
C ASP A 63 12.92 7.42 -11.66
N ALA A 64 11.98 8.11 -12.31
CA ALA A 64 10.55 7.94 -12.07
C ALA A 64 10.06 6.52 -12.38
N ALA A 65 10.53 5.90 -13.47
CA ALA A 65 10.19 4.51 -13.82
C ALA A 65 10.71 3.51 -12.78
N LEU A 66 11.94 3.68 -12.30
CA LEU A 66 12.53 2.84 -11.25
C LEU A 66 11.74 2.93 -9.94
N LYS A 67 11.38 4.14 -9.53
CA LYS A 67 10.55 4.36 -8.33
C LYS A 67 9.16 3.75 -8.52
N SER A 68 8.53 3.98 -9.68
CA SER A 68 7.23 3.41 -10.02
C SER A 68 7.21 1.87 -9.88
N ASN A 69 8.19 1.17 -10.46
CA ASN A 69 8.30 -0.28 -10.34
C ASN A 69 8.48 -0.74 -8.90
N SER A 70 9.29 -0.02 -8.11
CA SER A 70 9.51 -0.35 -6.70
C SER A 70 8.21 -0.25 -5.89
N TRP A 71 7.36 0.73 -6.20
CA TRP A 71 6.08 0.93 -5.54
C TRP A 71 5.02 -0.09 -5.99
N ARG A 72 5.05 -0.49 -7.27
CA ARG A 72 4.22 -1.58 -7.77
C ARG A 72 4.52 -2.91 -7.05
N ILE A 73 5.79 -3.22 -6.81
CA ILE A 73 6.19 -4.38 -6.00
C ILE A 73 5.68 -4.24 -4.56
N ALA A 74 5.83 -3.06 -3.94
CA ALA A 74 5.31 -2.80 -2.60
C ALA A 74 3.79 -2.98 -2.51
N THR A 75 3.06 -2.62 -3.58
CA THR A 75 1.61 -2.83 -3.70
C THR A 75 1.26 -4.31 -3.58
N MET A 76 1.99 -5.19 -4.28
CA MET A 76 1.79 -6.64 -4.18
C MET A 76 2.04 -7.16 -2.76
N GLY A 77 3.07 -6.63 -2.07
CA GLY A 77 3.33 -6.97 -0.67
C GLY A 77 2.20 -6.55 0.27
N ALA A 78 1.64 -5.36 0.06
CA ALA A 78 0.49 -4.87 0.84
C ALA A 78 -0.79 -5.68 0.55
N LEU A 79 -1.03 -6.06 -0.71
CA LEU A 79 -2.14 -6.95 -1.07
C LEU A 79 -2.00 -8.32 -0.41
N LEU A 80 -0.79 -8.89 -0.37
CA LEU A 80 -0.53 -10.14 0.33
C LEU A 80 -0.82 -10.01 1.84
N ALA A 81 -0.41 -8.91 2.47
CA ALA A 81 -0.74 -8.63 3.87
C ALA A 81 -2.25 -8.40 4.09
N ALA A 82 -2.97 -8.00 3.05
CA ALA A 82 -4.44 -7.91 3.03
C ALA A 82 -5.14 -9.24 2.70
N ASP A 83 -4.42 -10.36 2.75
CA ASP A 83 -4.94 -11.72 2.52
C ASP A 83 -5.44 -11.97 1.07
N TRP A 84 -4.90 -11.22 0.10
CA TRP A 84 -5.13 -11.54 -1.30
C TRP A 84 -4.36 -12.81 -1.70
N ARG A 85 -5.05 -13.65 -2.47
CA ARG A 85 -4.47 -14.86 -3.06
C ARG A 85 -3.25 -14.53 -3.93
N SER A 86 -2.20 -15.33 -3.81
CA SER A 86 -0.89 -15.07 -4.44
C SER A 86 -0.97 -14.98 -5.97
N GLU A 87 -1.82 -15.81 -6.60
CA GLU A 87 -2.09 -15.80 -8.03
C GLU A 87 -2.77 -14.52 -8.54
N ASN A 88 -3.40 -13.73 -7.65
CA ASN A 88 -4.11 -12.51 -7.98
C ASN A 88 -3.31 -11.24 -7.65
N LEU A 89 -2.19 -11.34 -6.94
CA LEU A 89 -1.44 -10.17 -6.48
C LEU A 89 -1.00 -9.28 -7.65
N ALA A 90 -0.42 -9.90 -8.69
CA ALA A 90 0.09 -9.18 -9.85
C ALA A 90 -1.05 -8.50 -10.62
N SER A 91 -2.11 -9.24 -10.99
CA SER A 91 -3.23 -8.68 -11.74
C SER A 91 -3.95 -7.55 -10.98
N THR A 92 -4.03 -7.66 -9.67
CA THR A 92 -4.67 -6.64 -8.82
C THR A 92 -3.80 -5.40 -8.68
N ALA A 93 -2.50 -5.58 -8.39
CA ALA A 93 -1.55 -4.46 -8.36
C ALA A 93 -1.53 -3.73 -9.70
N ASP A 94 -1.55 -4.47 -10.81
CA ASP A 94 -1.57 -3.94 -12.17
C ASP A 94 -2.85 -3.15 -12.43
N SER A 95 -4.01 -3.66 -11.99
CA SER A 95 -5.27 -2.93 -12.13
C SER A 95 -5.26 -1.58 -11.42
N ILE A 96 -4.72 -1.50 -10.19
CA ILE A 96 -4.61 -0.24 -9.43
C ILE A 96 -3.64 0.72 -10.13
N TYR A 97 -2.47 0.19 -10.51
CA TYR A 97 -1.42 0.91 -11.20
C TYR A 97 -1.88 1.51 -12.55
N GLU A 98 -2.48 0.69 -13.41
CA GLU A 98 -2.98 1.12 -14.73
C GLU A 98 -4.18 2.06 -14.60
N GLY A 99 -5.04 1.86 -13.61
CA GLY A 99 -6.14 2.77 -13.30
C GLY A 99 -5.64 4.19 -12.99
N ALA A 100 -4.57 4.30 -12.21
CA ALA A 100 -3.95 5.58 -11.90
C ALA A 100 -3.30 6.23 -13.14
N ILE A 101 -2.58 5.47 -13.97
CA ILE A 101 -2.02 5.99 -15.24
C ILE A 101 -3.12 6.51 -16.15
N THR A 102 -4.17 5.71 -16.34
CA THR A 102 -5.31 6.03 -17.20
C THR A 102 -5.98 7.32 -16.76
N SER A 103 -6.19 7.49 -15.44
CA SER A 103 -6.74 8.71 -14.87
C SER A 103 -5.88 9.95 -15.18
N TRP A 104 -4.56 9.88 -14.99
CA TRP A 104 -3.67 11.00 -15.27
C TRP A 104 -3.56 11.33 -16.76
N ARG A 105 -3.54 10.31 -17.63
CA ARG A 105 -3.57 10.52 -19.08
C ARG A 105 -4.86 11.20 -19.52
N ALA A 106 -6.01 10.76 -19.02
CA ALA A 106 -7.29 11.36 -19.36
C ALA A 106 -7.34 12.86 -19.01
N ARG A 107 -6.77 13.25 -17.86
CA ARG A 107 -6.67 14.67 -17.46
C ARG A 107 -5.75 15.49 -18.36
N LEU A 108 -4.65 14.90 -18.81
CA LEU A 108 -3.76 15.53 -19.78
C LEU A 108 -4.45 15.73 -21.13
N GLU A 109 -5.14 14.71 -21.62
CA GLU A 109 -5.87 14.74 -22.90
C GLU A 109 -7.04 15.72 -22.89
N SER A 110 -7.70 15.89 -21.75
CA SER A 110 -8.78 16.87 -21.59
C SER A 110 -8.28 18.31 -21.41
N ALA A 111 -6.96 18.55 -21.48
CA ALA A 111 -6.33 19.85 -21.22
C ALA A 111 -6.81 20.49 -19.91
N ASP A 112 -6.86 19.69 -18.84
CA ASP A 112 -7.29 20.14 -17.51
C ASP A 112 -6.50 21.40 -17.07
N PRO A 113 -7.16 22.56 -16.87
CA PRO A 113 -6.49 23.81 -16.53
C PRO A 113 -5.76 23.75 -15.18
N ASP A 114 -6.17 22.83 -14.30
CA ASP A 114 -5.61 22.63 -12.97
C ASP A 114 -4.64 21.45 -12.91
N LEU A 115 -4.22 20.91 -14.06
CA LEU A 115 -3.34 19.75 -14.14
C LEU A 115 -2.03 19.98 -13.35
N SER A 116 -1.37 21.12 -13.55
CA SER A 116 -0.11 21.44 -12.88
C SER A 116 -0.26 21.45 -11.34
N PHE A 117 -1.32 22.09 -10.84
CA PHE A 117 -1.63 22.10 -9.41
C PHE A 117 -1.87 20.68 -8.89
N SER A 118 -2.63 19.89 -9.64
CA SER A 118 -3.00 18.53 -9.24
C SER A 118 -1.81 17.57 -9.25
N LEU A 119 -0.92 17.66 -10.23
CA LEU A 119 0.33 16.90 -10.27
C LEU A 119 1.24 17.25 -9.08
N ASN A 120 1.30 18.53 -8.70
CA ASN A 120 2.06 18.97 -7.53
C ASN A 120 1.48 18.40 -6.22
N GLN A 121 0.16 18.41 -6.09
CA GLN A 121 -0.50 17.84 -4.91
C GLN A 121 -0.33 16.32 -4.83
N GLU A 122 -0.42 15.62 -5.96
CA GLU A 122 -0.14 14.18 -6.04
C GLU A 122 1.30 13.86 -5.67
N SER A 123 2.26 14.63 -6.20
CA SER A 123 3.68 14.49 -5.89
C SER A 123 3.95 14.63 -4.39
N LYS A 124 3.39 15.65 -3.74
CA LYS A 124 3.50 15.84 -2.29
C LYS A 124 2.86 14.70 -1.51
N PHE A 125 1.69 14.25 -1.93
CA PHE A 125 1.00 13.11 -1.32
C PHE A 125 1.88 11.85 -1.37
N CYS A 126 2.39 11.49 -2.54
CA CYS A 126 3.26 10.33 -2.71
C CYS A 126 4.59 10.50 -1.95
N LEU A 127 5.21 11.68 -1.95
CA LEU A 127 6.43 11.93 -1.18
C LEU A 127 6.21 11.70 0.31
N SER A 128 5.10 12.19 0.87
CA SER A 128 4.79 12.02 2.29
C SER A 128 4.61 10.54 2.68
N HIS A 129 3.95 9.75 1.82
CA HIS A 129 3.84 8.31 2.02
C HIS A 129 5.17 7.58 1.90
N ASN A 130 6.03 7.96 0.95
CA ASN A 130 7.38 7.41 0.86
C ASN A 130 8.18 7.60 2.15
N GLN A 131 8.11 8.80 2.71
CA GLN A 131 8.82 9.16 3.93
C GLN A 131 8.32 8.34 5.13
N SER A 132 6.99 8.16 5.25
CA SER A 132 6.40 7.32 6.29
C SER A 132 6.86 5.85 6.16
N GLN A 133 6.88 5.31 4.94
CA GLN A 133 7.34 3.94 4.67
C GLN A 133 8.84 3.78 4.95
N GLU A 134 9.67 4.78 4.64
CA GLU A 134 11.11 4.72 4.90
C GLU A 134 11.41 4.72 6.40
N ILE A 135 10.70 5.55 7.18
CA ILE A 135 10.81 5.55 8.65
C ILE A 135 10.48 4.16 9.22
N TYR A 136 9.43 3.51 8.71
CA TYR A 136 9.05 2.17 9.12
C TYR A 136 10.11 1.12 8.75
N ARG A 137 10.67 1.19 7.54
CA ARG A 137 11.77 0.30 7.10
C ARG A 137 13.01 0.45 7.98
N GLU A 138 13.40 1.68 8.30
CA GLU A 138 14.54 1.95 9.18
C GLU A 138 14.29 1.46 10.61
N PHE A 139 13.07 1.60 11.12
CA PHE A 139 12.68 1.00 12.39
C PHE A 139 12.84 -0.52 12.38
N LEU A 140 12.31 -1.21 11.36
CA LEU A 140 12.43 -2.68 11.24
C LEU A 140 13.89 -3.14 11.15
N LYS A 141 14.74 -2.43 10.39
CA LYS A 141 16.19 -2.73 10.31
C LYS A 141 16.86 -2.66 11.68
N ARG A 142 16.53 -1.64 12.49
CA ARG A 142 17.09 -1.50 13.84
C ARG A 142 16.69 -2.67 14.75
N ILE A 143 15.42 -3.07 14.70
CA ILE A 143 14.92 -4.20 15.50
C ILE A 143 15.60 -5.50 15.07
N ALA A 144 15.72 -5.76 13.76
CA ALA A 144 16.39 -6.95 13.25
C ALA A 144 17.86 -7.03 13.71
N ASN A 145 18.58 -5.91 13.69
CA ASN A 145 19.97 -5.84 14.13
C ASN A 145 20.12 -6.01 15.67
N GLN A 146 19.10 -5.65 16.44
CA GLN A 146 19.09 -5.85 17.90
C GLN A 146 18.82 -7.30 18.28
N THR A 147 18.05 -8.04 17.47
CA THR A 147 17.78 -9.47 17.69
C THR A 147 18.89 -10.41 17.24
N GLN A 148 19.93 -9.89 16.57
CA GLN A 148 21.10 -10.65 16.11
C GLN A 148 22.33 -10.50 17.01
N ASN A 149 22.27 -9.67 18.06
CA ASN A 149 23.29 -9.49 19.09
C ASN A 149 22.80 -10.04 20.43
#